data_AF-A0A7K1SE84-F1
#
_entry.id   AF-A0A7K1SE84-F1
#
_cell.length_a   1.000
_cell.length_b   1.000
_cell.length_c   1.000
_cell.angle_alpha   90.00
_cell.angle_beta   90.00
_cell.angle_gamma   90.00
#
_symmetry.space_group_name_H-M   'P 1'
#
loop_
_entity.id
_entity.type
_entity.pdbx_description
1 polymer ?
#
loop_
_entity_poly.entity_id
_entity_poly.type
_entity_poly.pdbx_seq_one_letter_code
_entity_poly.pdbx_strand_id
1 'polypeptide(L)'
;MTTNEIYDVLTDAISSIIPNEWTIVRLNVQILSEGQEIEFDGTYLTPAGEAEPLSTDFPDEMVEAVQELYLHRKTEGLPAANRLQIDLTAQGQFTTEFSWDQEIQDEDEHFSKGGTVREWIAIREAKYGPIEPIEE
;
A
#
# COMPACT_ATOMS: atom_id res chain seq x y z
N MET A 1 11.42 9.97 -12.44
CA MET A 1 11.15 11.20 -11.66
C MET A 1 12.17 11.31 -10.53
N THR A 2 12.19 12.37 -9.74
CA THR A 2 12.87 12.41 -8.44
C THR A 2 11.94 11.90 -7.35
N THR A 3 12.48 11.47 -6.20
CA THR A 3 11.66 11.01 -5.07
C THR A 3 10.66 12.06 -4.57
N ASN A 4 11.02 13.35 -4.65
CA ASN A 4 10.10 14.43 -4.28
C ASN A 4 8.95 14.57 -5.28
N GLU A 5 9.25 14.57 -6.58
CA GLU A 5 8.21 14.62 -7.64
C GLU A 5 7.26 13.42 -7.54
N ILE A 6 7.76 12.25 -7.14
CA ILE A 6 6.90 11.08 -6.87
C ILE A 6 5.93 11.38 -5.73
N TYR A 7 6.42 11.90 -4.59
CA TYR A 7 5.53 12.21 -3.48
C TYR A 7 4.52 13.31 -3.81
N ASP A 8 4.88 14.27 -4.65
CA ASP A 8 3.93 15.28 -5.17
C ASP A 8 2.80 14.59 -5.94
N VAL A 9 3.12 13.68 -6.89
CA VAL A 9 2.12 12.90 -7.63
C VAL A 9 1.22 12.08 -6.70
N LEU A 10 1.81 11.38 -5.71
CA LEU A 10 1.04 10.56 -4.77
C LEU A 10 0.07 11.42 -3.93
N THR A 11 0.54 12.53 -3.37
CA THR A 11 -0.26 13.38 -2.49
C THR A 11 -1.36 14.14 -3.25
N ASP A 12 -1.09 14.54 -4.50
CA ASP A 12 -2.09 15.16 -5.39
C ASP A 12 -3.19 14.17 -5.78
N ALA A 13 -2.82 12.94 -6.13
CA ALA A 13 -3.78 11.89 -6.49
C ALA A 13 -4.68 11.53 -5.29
N ILE A 14 -4.11 11.35 -4.10
CA ILE A 14 -4.87 11.11 -2.86
C ILE A 14 -5.83 12.26 -2.57
N SER A 15 -5.37 13.51 -2.67
CA SER A 15 -6.22 14.68 -2.38
C SER A 15 -7.35 14.84 -3.39
N SER A 16 -7.12 14.45 -4.65
CA SER A 16 -8.09 14.61 -5.74
C SER A 16 -9.23 13.60 -5.71
N ILE A 17 -9.02 12.41 -5.11
CA ILE A 17 -10.01 11.34 -5.13
C ILE A 17 -11.07 11.48 -4.02
N ILE A 18 -10.82 12.29 -3.00
CA ILE A 18 -11.72 12.47 -1.86
C ILE A 18 -12.65 13.67 -2.14
N PRO A 19 -13.96 13.45 -2.37
CA PRO A 19 -14.87 14.49 -2.84
C PRO A 19 -15.35 15.46 -1.73
N ASN A 20 -15.18 15.09 -0.47
CA ASN A 20 -15.73 15.81 0.69
C ASN A 20 -14.61 16.38 1.57
N GLU A 21 -14.96 17.19 2.57
CA GLU A 21 -13.99 17.59 3.59
C GLU A 21 -13.45 16.37 4.34
N TRP A 22 -12.15 16.38 4.62
CA TRP A 22 -11.42 15.33 5.34
C TRP A 22 -10.32 15.96 6.20
N THR A 23 -9.79 15.21 7.17
CA THR A 23 -8.72 15.70 8.06
C THR A 23 -7.39 15.00 7.82
N ILE A 24 -7.41 13.67 7.77
CA ILE A 24 -6.23 12.83 7.52
C ILE A 24 -6.64 11.63 6.69
N VAL A 25 -5.76 11.21 5.79
CA VAL A 25 -5.83 10.01 4.97
C VAL A 25 -4.70 9.10 5.39
N ARG A 26 -4.99 7.81 5.49
CA ARG A 26 -3.99 6.73 5.52
C ARG A 26 -4.17 5.87 4.28
N LEU A 27 -3.17 5.89 3.43
CA LEU A 27 -3.05 4.99 2.29
C LEU A 27 -1.98 3.94 2.61
N ASN A 28 -2.33 2.68 2.46
CA ASN A 28 -1.41 1.56 2.45
C ASN A 28 -1.20 1.09 1.01
N VAL A 29 0.04 0.76 0.70
CA VAL A 29 0.46 0.30 -0.61
C VAL A 29 1.20 -1.01 -0.42
N GLN A 30 0.75 -2.05 -1.11
CA GLN A 30 1.43 -3.34 -1.16
C GLN A 30 2.15 -3.46 -2.51
N ILE A 31 3.41 -3.85 -2.45
CA ILE A 31 4.30 -3.94 -3.60
C ILE A 31 4.60 -5.42 -3.81
N LEU A 32 4.03 -5.98 -4.87
CA LEU A 32 4.08 -7.41 -5.20
C LEU A 32 4.91 -7.62 -6.46
N SER A 33 5.29 -8.88 -6.73
CA SER A 33 5.99 -9.28 -7.96
C SER A 33 7.18 -8.38 -8.31
N GLU A 34 8.05 -8.12 -7.33
CA GLU A 34 9.23 -7.26 -7.48
C GLU A 34 8.92 -5.83 -7.99
N GLY A 35 7.79 -5.27 -7.57
CA GLY A 35 7.37 -3.91 -7.93
C GLY A 35 6.66 -3.81 -9.27
N GLN A 36 6.18 -4.92 -9.82
CA GLN A 36 5.35 -4.90 -11.03
C GLN A 36 3.87 -4.72 -10.70
N GLU A 37 3.41 -5.31 -9.60
CA GLU A 37 2.02 -5.23 -9.15
C GLU A 37 1.94 -4.37 -7.89
N ILE A 38 1.05 -3.38 -7.91
CA ILE A 38 0.85 -2.43 -6.82
C ILE A 38 -0.61 -2.52 -6.40
N GLU A 39 -0.87 -2.83 -5.13
CA GLU A 39 -2.21 -2.81 -4.56
C GLU A 39 -2.35 -1.67 -3.57
N PHE A 40 -3.51 -1.03 -3.57
CA PHE A 40 -3.83 0.09 -2.70
C PHE A 40 -5.01 -0.28 -1.79
N ASP A 41 -4.89 0.10 -0.53
CA ASP A 41 -6.00 0.12 0.43
C ASP A 41 -5.86 1.34 1.32
N GLY A 42 -6.96 1.83 1.89
CA GLY A 42 -6.85 3.01 2.74
C GLY A 42 -8.16 3.47 3.35
N THR A 43 -8.03 4.43 4.25
CA THR A 43 -9.15 5.10 4.91
C THR A 43 -8.84 6.59 5.06
N TYR A 44 -9.87 7.41 5.20
CA TYR A 44 -9.72 8.80 5.57
C TYR A 44 -10.68 9.15 6.72
N LEU A 45 -10.32 10.16 7.50
CA LEU A 45 -11.17 10.68 8.56
C LEU A 45 -11.97 11.90 8.07
N THR A 46 -13.27 11.87 8.32
CA THR A 46 -14.15 13.04 8.15
C THR A 46 -13.86 14.09 9.24
N PRO A 47 -14.36 15.34 9.10
CA PRO A 47 -14.24 16.34 10.16
C PRO A 47 -14.88 15.94 11.49
N ALA A 48 -15.81 14.97 11.49
CA ALA A 48 -16.41 14.38 12.69
C ALA A 48 -15.51 13.32 13.35
N GLY A 49 -14.40 12.95 12.73
CA GLY A 49 -13.50 11.88 13.18
C GLY A 49 -13.97 10.47 12.82
N GLU A 50 -14.93 10.34 11.91
CA GLU A 50 -15.43 9.05 11.42
C GLU A 50 -14.51 8.55 10.30
N ALA A 51 -14.14 7.26 10.34
CA ALA A 51 -13.31 6.63 9.34
C ALA A 51 -14.17 6.13 8.16
N GLU A 52 -13.82 6.57 6.96
CA GLU A 52 -14.46 6.20 5.71
C GLU A 52 -13.44 5.50 4.81
N PRO A 53 -13.87 4.51 3.99
CA PRO A 53 -12.98 3.84 3.05
C PRO A 53 -12.50 4.82 1.97
N LEU A 54 -11.20 4.76 1.67
CA LEU A 54 -10.62 5.52 0.57
C LEU A 54 -10.91 4.80 -0.75
N SER A 55 -11.39 5.53 -1.76
CA SER A 55 -11.42 5.01 -3.12
C SER A 55 -9.99 4.78 -3.61
N THR A 56 -9.74 3.63 -4.22
CA THR A 56 -8.40 3.23 -4.72
C THR A 56 -8.33 3.26 -6.25
N ASP A 57 -9.32 3.85 -6.91
CA ASP A 57 -9.38 4.09 -8.37
C ASP A 57 -8.45 5.25 -8.77
N PHE A 58 -7.16 5.06 -8.52
CA PHE A 58 -6.11 6.04 -8.80
C PHE A 58 -5.71 6.01 -10.28
N PRO A 59 -5.24 7.15 -10.83
CA PRO A 59 -4.73 7.20 -12.19
C PRO A 59 -3.47 6.31 -12.35
N ASP A 60 -3.25 5.80 -13.56
CA ASP A 60 -2.06 4.97 -13.90
C ASP A 60 -0.74 5.66 -13.50
N GLU A 61 -0.68 7.00 -13.58
CA GLU A 61 0.47 7.79 -13.16
C GLU A 61 0.86 7.57 -11.68
N MET A 62 -0.12 7.34 -10.81
CA MET A 62 0.13 7.01 -9.40
C MET A 62 0.75 5.62 -9.25
N VAL A 63 0.29 4.64 -10.04
CA VAL A 63 0.87 3.29 -10.06
C VAL A 63 2.33 3.37 -10.52
N GLU A 64 2.58 4.04 -11.65
CA GLU A 64 3.93 4.23 -12.21
C GLU A 64 4.86 4.94 -11.21
N ALA A 65 4.35 5.97 -10.50
CA ALA A 65 5.13 6.69 -9.49
C ALA A 65 5.55 5.79 -8.31
N VAL A 66 4.67 4.88 -7.84
CA VAL A 66 5.04 3.89 -6.80
C VAL A 66 6.06 2.89 -7.33
N GLN A 67 5.91 2.42 -8.57
CA GLN A 67 6.88 1.50 -9.19
C GLN A 67 8.27 2.15 -9.31
N GLU A 68 8.33 3.42 -9.75
CA GLU A 68 9.58 4.18 -9.78
C GLU A 68 10.17 4.35 -8.37
N LEU A 69 9.34 4.61 -7.36
CA LEU A 69 9.76 4.72 -5.97
C LEU A 69 10.43 3.43 -5.48
N TYR A 70 9.84 2.28 -5.79
CA TYR A 70 10.41 0.98 -5.48
C TYR A 70 11.79 0.80 -6.15
N LEU A 71 11.90 1.13 -7.45
CA LEU A 71 13.16 1.03 -8.19
C LEU A 71 14.25 1.95 -7.64
N HIS A 72 13.92 3.18 -7.23
CA HIS A 72 14.86 4.09 -6.58
C HIS A 72 15.40 3.47 -5.30
N ARG A 73 14.52 2.98 -4.42
CA ARG A 73 14.93 2.35 -3.16
C ARG A 73 15.87 1.17 -3.38
N LYS A 74 15.55 0.32 -4.35
CA LYS A 74 16.37 -0.84 -4.73
C LYS A 74 17.74 -0.42 -5.25
N THR A 75 17.79 0.62 -6.09
CA THR A 75 19.04 1.15 -6.68
C THR A 75 19.92 1.83 -5.63
N GLU A 76 19.32 2.52 -4.66
CA GLU A 76 20.01 3.18 -3.56
C GLU A 76 20.47 2.20 -2.46
N GLY A 77 20.10 0.92 -2.55
CA GLY A 77 20.47 -0.10 -1.56
C GLY A 77 19.76 0.09 -0.22
N LEU A 78 18.56 0.69 -0.22
CA LEU A 78 17.74 0.84 0.98
C LEU A 78 17.18 -0.51 1.43
N PRO A 79 16.77 -0.64 2.72
CA PRO A 79 16.15 -1.87 3.20
C PRO A 79 14.95 -2.28 2.34
N ALA A 80 14.83 -3.58 2.11
CA ALA A 80 13.70 -4.17 1.41
C ALA A 80 12.38 -3.80 2.10
N ALA A 81 11.37 -3.50 1.29
CA ALA A 81 10.04 -3.16 1.75
C ALA A 81 9.04 -3.59 0.68
N ASN A 82 8.01 -4.31 1.10
CA ASN A 82 6.86 -4.66 0.28
C ASN A 82 5.57 -3.96 0.78
N ARG A 83 5.69 -3.11 1.80
CA ARG A 83 4.63 -2.21 2.25
C ARG A 83 5.13 -0.77 2.32
N LEU A 84 4.28 0.16 1.91
CA LEU A 84 4.42 1.60 2.11
C LEU A 84 3.12 2.15 2.71
N GLN A 85 3.22 2.81 3.85
CA GLN A 85 2.12 3.61 4.42
C GLN A 85 2.39 5.09 4.16
N ILE A 86 1.36 5.80 3.70
CA ILE A 86 1.36 7.25 3.53
C ILE A 86 0.24 7.82 4.40
N ASP A 87 0.61 8.64 5.37
CA ASP A 87 -0.34 9.47 6.10
C ASP A 87 -0.29 10.87 5.52
N LEU A 88 -1.41 11.39 5.04
CA LEU A 88 -1.53 12.73 4.45
C LEU A 88 -2.60 13.53 5.20
N THR A 89 -2.32 14.79 5.52
CA THR A 89 -3.26 15.72 6.14
C THR A 89 -3.87 16.67 5.11
N ALA A 90 -5.06 17.21 5.38
CA ALA A 90 -5.72 18.16 4.48
C ALA A 90 -4.95 19.47 4.29
N GLN A 91 -3.94 19.73 5.14
CA GLN A 91 -3.02 20.86 5.01
C GLN A 91 -1.79 20.56 4.13
N GLY A 92 -1.72 19.36 3.53
CA GLY A 92 -0.62 18.93 2.66
C GLY A 92 0.62 18.41 3.41
N GLN A 93 0.55 18.25 4.73
CA GLN A 93 1.62 17.58 5.47
C GLN A 93 1.48 16.06 5.31
N PHE A 94 2.56 15.37 5.01
CA PHE A 94 2.56 13.92 4.87
C PHE A 94 3.73 13.25 5.57
N THR A 95 3.57 11.97 5.90
CA THR A 95 4.64 11.08 6.36
C THR A 95 4.57 9.77 5.60
N THR A 96 5.73 9.16 5.37
CA THR A 96 5.83 7.84 4.73
C THR A 96 6.59 6.86 5.61
N GLU A 97 6.11 5.62 5.65
CA GLU A 97 6.74 4.52 6.37
C GLU A 97 6.85 3.30 5.46
N PHE A 98 8.08 2.79 5.30
CA PHE A 98 8.34 1.57 4.56
C PHE A 98 8.56 0.43 5.53
N SER A 99 7.90 -0.70 5.27
CA SER A 99 8.03 -1.89 6.11
C SER A 99 8.06 -3.17 5.28
N TRP A 100 8.51 -4.24 5.94
CA TRP A 100 8.58 -5.57 5.37
C TRP A 100 7.56 -6.49 6.05
N ASP A 101 6.76 -7.15 5.24
CA ASP A 101 5.79 -8.16 5.65
C ASP A 101 6.19 -9.52 5.05
N GLN A 102 6.64 -10.43 5.92
CA GLN A 102 7.08 -11.75 5.47
C GLN A 102 5.91 -12.63 5.00
N GLU A 103 4.70 -12.43 5.52
CA GLU A 103 3.53 -13.21 5.10
C GLU A 103 3.15 -12.86 3.67
N ILE A 104 3.11 -11.56 3.34
CA ILE A 104 2.88 -11.08 1.97
C ILE A 104 3.99 -11.58 1.02
N GLN A 105 5.25 -11.50 1.43
CA GLN A 105 6.35 -11.97 0.58
C GLN A 105 6.20 -13.46 0.24
N ASP A 106 5.89 -14.28 1.24
CA ASP A 106 5.71 -15.71 1.04
C ASP A 106 4.49 -16.01 0.15
N GLU A 107 3.42 -15.23 0.29
CA GLU A 107 2.22 -15.32 -0.53
C GLU A 107 2.53 -15.04 -2.00
N ASP A 108 3.17 -13.90 -2.27
CA ASP A 108 3.60 -13.49 -3.60
C ASP A 108 4.50 -14.55 -4.25
N GLU A 109 5.47 -15.06 -3.49
CA GLU A 109 6.35 -16.13 -3.97
C GLU A 109 5.62 -17.44 -4.28
N HIS A 110 4.61 -17.79 -3.48
CA HIS A 110 3.81 -19.00 -3.67
C HIS A 110 2.99 -18.91 -4.95
N PHE A 111 2.27 -17.80 -5.14
CA PHE A 111 1.42 -17.60 -6.32
C PHE A 111 2.23 -17.37 -7.59
N SER A 112 3.37 -16.67 -7.50
CA SER A 112 4.31 -16.51 -8.63
C SER A 112 4.88 -17.84 -9.13
N LYS A 113 4.94 -18.87 -8.27
CA LYS A 113 5.38 -20.23 -8.62
C LYS A 113 4.23 -21.12 -9.09
N GLY A 114 3.02 -20.58 -9.27
CA GLY A 114 1.83 -21.29 -9.71
C GLY A 114 1.10 -22.06 -8.60
N GLY A 115 1.36 -21.71 -7.34
CA GLY A 115 0.68 -22.29 -6.19
C GLY A 115 -0.80 -21.96 -6.14
N THR A 116 -1.58 -22.82 -5.47
CA THR A 116 -3.04 -22.62 -5.33
C THR A 116 -3.41 -21.97 -4.01
N VAL A 117 -4.58 -21.32 -3.96
CA VAL A 117 -5.13 -20.72 -2.73
C VAL A 117 -5.27 -21.74 -1.61
N ARG A 118 -5.67 -22.98 -1.94
CA ARG A 118 -5.83 -24.06 -0.95
C ARG A 118 -4.49 -24.42 -0.29
N GLU A 119 -3.42 -24.47 -1.07
CA GLU A 119 -2.07 -24.73 -0.54
C GLU A 119 -1.59 -23.56 0.29
N TRP A 120 -1.84 -22.32 -0.17
CA TRP A 120 -1.48 -21.13 0.57
C TRP A 120 -2.14 -21.08 1.95
N ILE A 121 -3.45 -21.32 2.05
CA ILE A 121 -4.16 -21.36 3.34
C ILE A 121 -3.49 -22.35 4.31
N ALA A 122 -3.14 -23.54 3.84
CA ALA A 122 -2.49 -24.55 4.69
C ALA A 122 -1.06 -24.11 5.13
N ILE A 123 -0.29 -23.48 4.24
CA ILE A 123 1.04 -22.93 4.55
C ILE A 123 0.92 -21.79 5.57
N ARG A 124 -0.01 -20.87 5.33
CA ARG A 124 -0.27 -19.70 6.17
C ARG A 124 -0.69 -20.13 7.57
N GLU A 125 -1.66 -21.02 7.70
CA GLU A 125 -2.10 -21.54 9.00
C GLU A 125 -0.97 -22.21 9.78
N ALA A 126 -0.11 -22.96 9.10
CA ALA A 126 1.02 -23.63 9.74
C ALA A 126 2.15 -22.67 10.17
N LYS A 127 2.37 -21.57 9.43
CA LYS A 127 3.49 -20.65 9.65
C LYS A 127 3.11 -19.41 10.47
N TYR A 128 1.94 -18.85 10.22
CA TYR A 128 1.46 -17.57 10.78
C TYR A 128 0.28 -17.74 11.74
N GLY A 129 -0.34 -18.93 11.77
CA GLY A 129 -1.46 -19.25 12.65
C GLY A 129 -2.83 -19.12 11.97
N PRO A 130 -3.91 -19.46 12.69
CA PRO A 130 -5.25 -19.46 12.13
C PRO A 130 -5.69 -18.07 11.66
N ILE A 131 -6.54 -18.03 10.64
CA ILE A 131 -7.26 -16.80 10.28
C ILE A 131 -8.34 -16.61 11.35
N GLU A 132 -8.25 -15.54 12.14
CA GLU A 132 -9.32 -15.21 13.07
C GLU A 132 -10.58 -14.86 12.27
N PRO A 133 -11.73 -15.48 12.58
CA PRO A 133 -12.98 -15.07 11.97
C PRO A 133 -13.29 -13.63 12.38
N ILE A 134 -13.60 -12.77 11.41
CA ILE A 134 -14.16 -11.45 11.69
C ILE A 134 -15.53 -11.72 12.32
N GLU A 135 -15.69 -11.43 13.61
CA GLU A 135 -17.00 -11.48 14.26
C GLU A 135 -17.90 -10.41 13.62
N GLU A 136 -19.01 -10.86 13.00
CA GLU A 136 -20.05 -9.99 12.39
C GLU A 136 -20.87 -9.20 13.41
#